data_AF-F4Y149-F1
#
_entry.id   AF-F4Y149-F1
#
_cell.length_a   1.000
_cell.length_b   1.000
_cell.length_c   1.000
_cell.angle_alpha   90.00
_cell.angle_beta   90.00
_cell.angle_gamma   90.00
#
_symmetry.space_group_name_H-M   'P 1'
#
loop_
_entity.id
_entity.type
_entity.pdbx_description
1 polymer ?
#
loop_
_entity_poly.entity_id
_entity_poly.type
_entity_poly.pdbx_seq_one_letter_code
_entity_poly.pdbx_strand_id
1 'polypeptide(L)'
;MSHQNITGLAKQGNPKAIAALINHSLKSKGIRAKVKLRDDCLSVLLESTQVPNQEELVAFLRKKIIALEVESIRTVKVYGCQLGKNSPDWRETIQLVLHQKNFDDSKVGELLSRGTQEQIETNESDDHNQIVGVPESLAAFNPVPISSSDNTTSNDVPIEDSIVQQPKSAVNAKSYKYNNANKSRKNLINDESLSGKEPWLAVILSKFLPGLGQIYSGEIIRGLWIISIINVLFYLGLILILTPKVELVIGFLCWLAMMLLWLWNLFDAHQCAIKANSASFEELRKRDKDPWLAVFLSGVIPGWPGLGHLYIKKFGLGILFFIIVIVLGFFPLAPLIFSGFVAYHAYSASPVRRERTKNFIVTISLLLMIFGICEFGLQFCWKAYVAEARYIPAGGMLPTLQINDRLIIEKLSYRFKDPERGDIIVFNPTDTLKKQNLTQAFIKRVVGLPGDKVELKDGKVYINNQPLAEDYIADGQPTVMNACKSVPQPYLCKPVTLPPNSYLVLGDNRENSYDSRHWGVVPRENIIGKAFIIYWPRDRSGITL
;
A
#
# COMPACT_ATOMS: atom_id res chain seq x y z
N MET A 1 -13.59 45.15 12.62
CA MET A 1 -12.83 44.95 11.36
C MET A 1 -13.57 43.91 10.52
N SER A 2 -13.60 44.05 9.19
CA SER A 2 -14.14 43.03 8.29
C SER A 2 -13.19 41.84 8.15
N HIS A 3 -13.72 40.66 7.79
CA HIS A 3 -12.92 39.42 7.68
C HIS A 3 -11.78 39.54 6.65
N GLN A 4 -12.04 40.18 5.50
CA GLN A 4 -11.03 40.45 4.46
C GLN A 4 -9.84 41.27 4.96
N ASN A 5 -10.08 42.27 5.81
CA ASN A 5 -9.04 43.13 6.38
C ASN A 5 -8.11 42.32 7.31
N ILE A 6 -8.70 41.43 8.13
CA ILE A 6 -7.93 40.49 8.98
C ILE A 6 -7.06 39.55 8.13
N THR A 7 -7.58 39.01 7.02
CA THR A 7 -6.80 38.15 6.13
C THR A 7 -5.63 38.88 5.47
N GLY A 8 -5.81 40.13 5.04
CA GLY A 8 -4.73 40.96 4.49
C GLY A 8 -3.60 41.20 5.50
N LEU A 9 -3.95 41.60 6.73
CA LEU A 9 -2.99 41.79 7.82
C LEU A 9 -2.28 40.48 8.20
N ALA A 10 -2.96 39.33 8.13
CA ALA A 10 -2.36 38.03 8.42
C ALA A 10 -1.32 37.61 7.36
N LYS A 11 -1.56 37.90 6.07
CA LYS A 11 -0.55 37.72 5.00
C LYS A 11 0.69 38.58 5.18
N GLN A 12 0.53 39.78 5.78
CA GLN A 12 1.63 40.67 6.18
C GLN A 12 2.34 40.22 7.48
N GLY A 13 2.11 38.99 7.96
CA GLY A 13 2.76 38.45 9.15
C GLY A 13 2.23 38.99 10.49
N ASN A 14 1.17 39.79 10.52
CA ASN A 14 0.68 40.40 11.75
C ASN A 14 0.20 39.32 12.76
N PRO A 15 0.85 39.15 13.93
CA PRO A 15 0.56 38.03 14.83
C PRO A 15 -0.83 38.11 15.46
N LYS A 16 -1.41 39.32 15.62
CA LYS A 16 -2.79 39.49 16.11
C LYS A 16 -3.81 39.03 15.07
N ALA A 17 -3.55 39.30 13.79
CA ALA A 17 -4.40 38.86 12.69
C ALA A 17 -4.30 37.34 12.46
N ILE A 18 -3.09 36.78 12.51
CA ILE A 18 -2.85 35.32 12.45
C ILE A 18 -3.56 34.63 13.63
N ALA A 19 -3.43 35.14 14.85
CA ALA A 19 -4.16 34.63 16.01
C ALA A 19 -5.67 34.67 15.80
N ALA A 20 -6.23 35.75 15.25
CA ALA A 20 -7.67 35.86 15.01
C ALA A 20 -8.18 34.80 14.03
N LEU A 21 -7.46 34.52 12.93
CA LEU A 21 -7.84 33.48 11.95
C LEU A 21 -7.74 32.05 12.53
N ILE A 22 -6.73 31.78 13.36
CA ILE A 22 -6.58 30.48 14.03
C ILE A 22 -7.70 30.30 15.06
N ASN A 23 -7.92 31.27 15.96
CA ASN A 23 -8.99 31.21 16.96
C ASN A 23 -10.38 31.08 16.33
N HIS A 24 -10.67 31.82 15.24
CA HIS A 24 -11.93 31.70 14.52
C HIS A 24 -12.17 30.27 13.99
N SER A 25 -11.10 29.62 13.53
CA SER A 25 -11.14 28.24 13.01
C SER A 25 -11.18 27.16 14.10
N LEU A 26 -10.69 27.46 15.31
CA LEU A 26 -10.60 26.51 16.44
C LEU A 26 -11.68 26.70 17.52
N LYS A 27 -12.48 27.78 17.45
CA LYS A 27 -13.53 28.11 18.44
C LYS A 27 -14.51 26.94 18.70
N SER A 28 -14.88 26.19 17.67
CA SER A 28 -15.77 25.02 17.78
C SER A 28 -15.16 23.83 18.51
N LYS A 29 -13.84 23.78 18.67
CA LYS A 29 -13.10 22.75 19.42
C LYS A 29 -12.78 23.15 20.86
N GLY A 30 -13.20 24.35 21.31
CA GLY A 30 -12.85 24.89 22.63
C GLY A 30 -11.40 25.35 22.79
N ILE A 31 -10.59 25.30 21.72
CA ILE A 31 -9.15 25.61 21.77
C ILE A 31 -8.92 27.09 21.51
N ARG A 32 -8.15 27.74 22.38
CA ARG A 32 -7.67 29.12 22.25
C ARG A 32 -6.22 29.13 21.75
N ALA A 33 -5.93 29.95 20.74
CA ALA A 33 -4.58 30.12 20.22
C ALA A 33 -3.98 31.48 20.62
N LYS A 34 -2.82 31.47 21.29
CA LYS A 34 -1.98 32.64 21.53
C LYS A 34 -0.81 32.59 20.54
N VAL A 35 -0.56 33.69 19.82
CA VAL A 35 0.49 33.76 18.78
C VAL A 35 1.47 34.88 19.11
N LYS A 36 2.77 34.58 19.06
CA LYS A 36 3.88 35.54 19.11
C LYS A 36 4.76 35.31 17.87
N LEU A 37 5.14 36.36 17.17
CA LEU A 37 6.21 36.32 16.17
C LEU A 37 7.45 36.98 16.78
N ARG A 38 8.60 36.32 16.68
CA ARG A 38 9.93 36.91 16.87
C ARG A 38 10.76 36.45 15.68
N ASP A 39 11.41 37.40 15.01
CA ASP A 39 12.27 37.14 13.85
C ASP A 39 11.53 36.30 12.78
N ASP A 40 12.10 35.18 12.34
CA ASP A 40 11.48 34.24 11.39
C ASP A 40 10.60 33.14 12.04
N CYS A 41 10.38 33.23 13.36
CA CYS A 41 9.85 32.16 14.20
C CYS A 41 8.49 32.50 14.79
N LEU A 42 7.43 31.90 14.24
CA LEU A 42 6.07 32.01 14.75
C LEU A 42 5.83 31.01 15.89
N SER A 43 5.72 31.50 17.12
CA SER A 43 5.33 30.70 18.28
C SER A 43 3.81 30.67 18.43
N VAL A 44 3.20 29.49 18.40
CA VAL A 44 1.75 29.26 18.54
C VAL A 44 1.48 28.37 19.76
N LEU A 45 0.92 28.94 20.82
CA LEU A 45 0.46 28.22 22.01
C LEU A 45 -1.04 27.92 21.86
N LEU A 46 -1.41 26.65 21.99
CA LEU A 46 -2.77 26.14 21.93
C LEU A 46 -3.21 25.72 23.34
N GLU A 47 -4.22 26.42 23.88
CA GLU A 47 -4.76 26.24 25.22
C GLU A 47 -6.15 25.59 25.14
N SER A 48 -6.40 24.54 25.93
CA SER A 48 -7.67 23.81 25.93
C SER A 48 -7.97 23.21 27.31
N THR A 49 -9.22 22.83 27.59
CA THR A 49 -9.62 22.21 28.87
C THR A 49 -9.11 20.78 29.04
N GLN A 50 -8.79 20.11 27.93
CA GLN A 50 -8.10 18.82 27.86
C GLN A 50 -6.80 19.00 27.06
N VAL A 51 -5.85 18.06 27.20
CA VAL A 51 -4.61 18.09 26.41
C VAL A 51 -4.95 18.11 24.90
N PRO A 52 -4.57 19.16 24.15
CA PRO A 52 -4.95 19.29 22.74
C PRO A 52 -4.27 18.20 21.89
N ASN A 53 -4.95 17.66 20.87
CA ASN A 53 -4.37 16.60 20.02
C ASN A 53 -3.21 17.13 19.15
N GLN A 54 -1.98 16.65 19.38
CA GLN A 54 -0.78 17.11 18.68
C GLN A 54 -0.88 16.92 17.16
N GLU A 55 -1.11 15.69 16.68
CA GLU A 55 -1.09 15.37 15.25
C GLU A 55 -2.14 16.17 14.47
N GLU A 56 -3.38 16.20 14.96
CA GLU A 56 -4.49 16.90 14.30
C GLU A 56 -4.22 18.41 14.20
N LEU A 57 -3.73 19.02 15.27
CA LEU A 57 -3.58 20.47 15.37
C LEU A 57 -2.29 20.97 14.69
N VAL A 58 -1.22 20.18 14.71
CA VAL A 58 0.01 20.43 13.94
C VAL A 58 -0.30 20.35 12.44
N ALA A 59 -1.04 19.33 11.98
CA ALA A 59 -1.44 19.21 10.58
C ALA A 59 -2.35 20.38 10.15
N PHE A 60 -3.32 20.75 10.99
CA PHE A 60 -4.19 21.91 10.78
C PHE A 60 -3.39 23.22 10.68
N LEU A 61 -2.48 23.50 11.62
CA LEU A 61 -1.66 24.71 11.63
C LEU A 61 -0.71 24.76 10.44
N ARG A 62 -0.04 23.65 10.10
CA ARG A 62 0.81 23.55 8.89
C ARG A 62 0.02 23.97 7.65
N LYS A 63 -1.18 23.40 7.45
CA LYS A 63 -2.04 23.75 6.30
C LYS A 63 -2.50 25.22 6.33
N LYS A 64 -2.87 25.75 7.49
CA LYS A 64 -3.34 27.14 7.62
C LYS A 64 -2.24 28.18 7.40
N ILE A 65 -1.03 27.94 7.91
CA ILE A 65 0.06 28.92 7.86
C ILE A 65 0.70 28.94 6.46
N ILE A 66 0.88 27.78 5.81
CA ILE A 66 1.31 27.72 4.40
C ILE A 66 0.33 28.50 3.51
N ALA A 67 -0.98 28.36 3.73
CA ALA A 67 -2.01 29.08 2.96
C ALA A 67 -2.08 30.60 3.23
N LEU A 68 -1.29 31.15 4.18
CA LEU A 68 -1.12 32.59 4.35
C LEU A 68 0.05 33.16 3.53
N GLU A 69 0.97 32.32 3.04
CA GLU A 69 2.10 32.72 2.18
C GLU A 69 2.98 33.82 2.79
N VAL A 70 3.19 33.79 4.11
CA VAL A 70 3.97 34.82 4.83
C VAL A 70 5.47 34.57 4.65
N GLU A 71 6.09 35.32 3.73
CA GLU A 71 7.51 35.16 3.35
C GLU A 71 8.51 35.32 4.52
N SER A 72 8.14 36.09 5.55
CA SER A 72 8.98 36.31 6.73
C SER A 72 8.99 35.16 7.74
N ILE A 73 8.10 34.17 7.63
CA ILE A 73 8.00 33.08 8.62
C ILE A 73 8.61 31.80 8.04
N ARG A 74 9.74 31.38 8.62
CA ARG A 74 10.45 30.14 8.24
C ARG A 74 10.18 28.99 9.21
N THR A 75 10.09 29.29 10.50
CA THR A 75 9.83 28.29 11.55
C THR A 75 8.50 28.57 12.25
N VAL A 76 7.72 27.51 12.54
CA VAL A 76 6.56 27.58 13.45
C VAL A 76 6.80 26.64 14.63
N LYS A 77 6.88 27.19 15.85
CA LYS A 77 6.96 26.40 17.09
C LYS A 77 5.56 26.30 17.67
N VAL A 78 4.99 25.10 17.69
CA VAL A 78 3.65 24.85 18.23
C VAL A 78 3.78 24.23 19.62
N TYR A 79 2.98 24.71 20.56
CA TYR A 79 2.94 24.24 21.94
C TYR A 79 1.50 23.88 22.30
N GLY A 80 1.27 22.66 22.78
CA GLY A 80 -0.02 22.26 23.34
C GLY A 80 0.00 22.35 24.85
N CYS A 81 -1.03 22.94 25.45
CA CYS A 81 -1.14 23.08 26.90
C CYS A 81 -2.59 22.90 27.35
N GLN A 82 -2.78 22.09 28.39
CA GLN A 82 -4.00 22.09 29.17
C GLN A 82 -4.09 23.37 30.02
N LEU A 83 -5.27 23.99 30.08
CA LEU A 83 -5.54 25.17 30.90
C LEU A 83 -5.18 24.90 32.37
N GLY A 84 -4.32 25.76 32.94
CA GLY A 84 -3.84 25.65 34.32
C GLY A 84 -2.45 25.03 34.50
N LYS A 85 -1.71 24.69 33.43
CA LYS A 85 -0.31 24.23 33.52
C LYS A 85 0.69 25.34 33.17
N ASN A 86 1.78 25.41 33.94
CA ASN A 86 2.90 26.34 33.70
C ASN A 86 3.91 25.81 32.66
N SER A 87 3.72 24.59 32.15
CA SER A 87 4.54 23.97 31.11
C SER A 87 3.66 23.28 30.06
N PRO A 88 4.07 23.29 28.77
CA PRO A 88 3.29 22.67 27.71
C PRO A 88 3.38 21.14 27.77
N ASP A 89 2.23 20.47 27.61
CA ASP A 89 2.12 19.01 27.53
C ASP A 89 2.90 18.43 26.34
N TRP A 90 2.98 19.17 25.23
CA TRP A 90 3.80 18.81 24.07
C TRP A 90 4.28 20.05 23.30
N ARG A 91 5.34 19.87 22.52
CA ARG A 91 5.92 20.89 21.65
C ARG A 91 6.34 20.29 20.32
N GLU A 92 6.10 21.02 19.24
CA GLU A 92 6.37 20.62 17.86
C GLU A 92 7.07 21.76 17.11
N THR A 93 7.89 21.46 16.10
CA THR A 93 8.57 22.49 15.28
C THR A 93 8.38 22.21 13.80
N ILE A 94 7.48 22.97 13.18
CA ILE A 94 7.21 22.91 11.74
C ILE A 94 8.21 23.85 11.04
N GLN A 95 9.12 23.28 10.25
CA GLN A 95 9.87 24.03 9.25
C GLN A 95 8.99 24.29 8.03
N LEU A 96 8.90 25.56 7.60
CA LEU A 96 8.16 25.99 6.41
C LEU A 96 9.13 26.09 5.24
N VAL A 97 9.17 25.04 4.42
CA VAL A 97 9.80 25.10 3.10
C VAL A 97 8.88 25.91 2.17
N LEU A 98 9.00 27.23 2.26
CA LEU A 98 8.46 28.16 1.27
C LEU A 98 9.00 27.75 -0.11
N HIS A 99 8.12 27.55 -1.08
CA HIS A 99 8.57 27.39 -2.47
C HIS A 99 9.30 28.66 -2.89
N GLN A 100 10.56 28.54 -3.27
CA GLN A 100 11.27 29.62 -3.94
C GLN A 100 10.56 29.89 -5.28
N LYS A 101 9.79 30.98 -5.34
CA LYS A 101 9.58 31.67 -6.61
C LYS A 101 10.95 32.08 -7.12
N ASN A 102 11.23 31.77 -8.38
CA ASN A 102 12.51 32.03 -9.07
C ASN A 102 13.06 33.41 -8.67
N PHE A 103 14.14 33.41 -7.89
CA PHE A 103 14.97 34.59 -7.73
C PHE A 103 16.00 34.58 -8.85
N ASP A 104 16.07 35.70 -9.57
CA ASP A 104 17.01 35.91 -10.66
C ASP A 104 18.39 36.24 -10.07
N ASP A 105 19.44 35.55 -10.53
CA ASP A 105 20.81 35.61 -9.97
C ASP A 105 21.55 36.96 -10.22
N SER A 106 20.83 37.98 -10.68
CA SER A 106 21.39 39.26 -11.13
C SER A 106 21.65 40.32 -10.05
N LYS A 107 21.25 40.08 -8.78
CA LYS A 107 21.17 41.17 -7.75
C LYS A 107 21.68 40.87 -6.34
N VAL A 108 22.61 39.92 -6.15
CA VAL A 108 23.20 39.64 -4.81
C VAL A 108 24.47 40.49 -4.52
N GLY A 109 24.58 41.69 -5.10
CA GLY A 109 25.78 42.54 -5.00
C GLY A 109 25.78 43.60 -3.89
N GLU A 110 24.62 43.96 -3.32
CA GLU A 110 24.45 45.29 -2.71
C GLU A 110 23.79 45.32 -1.31
N LEU A 111 23.55 44.16 -0.68
CA LEU A 111 22.77 44.07 0.57
C LEU A 111 23.49 43.45 1.79
N LEU A 112 24.75 43.07 1.68
CA LEU A 112 25.55 42.52 2.80
C LEU A 112 26.31 43.59 3.61
N SER A 113 25.86 44.85 3.57
CA SER A 113 26.58 46.00 4.13
C SER A 113 25.75 46.83 5.14
N ARG A 114 25.06 46.18 6.11
CA ARG A 114 24.44 46.83 7.29
C ARG A 114 23.97 45.81 8.36
N GLY A 115 24.40 46.01 9.63
CA GLY A 115 23.84 45.56 10.94
C GLY A 115 23.28 44.13 11.10
N THR A 116 23.68 43.25 12.04
CA THR A 116 24.39 43.36 13.34
C THR A 116 23.59 44.01 14.49
N GLN A 117 23.46 43.26 15.63
CA GLN A 117 22.93 43.65 16.97
C GLN A 117 21.42 44.00 17.05
N GLU A 118 20.62 43.71 18.11
CA GLU A 118 20.74 43.09 19.47
C GLU A 118 19.50 42.13 19.69
N GLN A 119 19.42 41.14 20.60
CA GLN A 119 19.36 41.15 22.09
C GLN A 119 18.24 42.06 22.69
N ILE A 120 17.52 41.78 23.80
CA ILE A 120 17.69 40.78 24.90
C ILE A 120 16.34 40.48 25.63
N GLU A 121 16.14 39.27 26.21
CA GLU A 121 15.32 38.94 27.43
C GLU A 121 13.79 39.34 27.49
N THR A 122 12.98 39.30 28.57
CA THR A 122 12.60 38.34 29.69
C THR A 122 11.09 38.65 30.08
N ASN A 123 10.34 38.15 31.10
CA ASN A 123 10.38 37.02 32.07
C ASN A 123 8.93 36.63 32.56
N GLU A 124 8.82 35.69 33.53
CA GLU A 124 7.94 35.57 34.76
C GLU A 124 6.45 36.07 34.80
N SER A 125 5.54 35.54 35.65
CA SER A 125 5.47 34.30 36.49
C SER A 125 4.04 34.03 37.06
N ASP A 126 3.85 32.89 37.76
CA ASP A 126 2.91 32.60 38.90
C ASP A 126 1.36 32.68 38.70
N ASP A 127 0.46 32.01 39.48
CA ASP A 127 0.65 31.07 40.61
C ASP A 127 -0.48 30.01 40.89
N HIS A 128 -0.12 28.98 41.67
CA HIS A 128 -0.83 28.13 42.67
C HIS A 128 -2.31 27.61 42.60
N ASN A 129 -2.44 26.33 43.01
CA ASN A 129 -3.47 25.70 43.91
C ASN A 129 -4.89 25.27 43.41
N GLN A 130 -5.58 24.25 44.00
CA GLN A 130 -5.18 22.96 44.65
C GLN A 130 -6.42 22.09 45.04
N ILE A 131 -6.39 20.74 44.82
CA ILE A 131 -7.24 19.64 45.43
C ILE A 131 -8.80 19.79 45.36
N VAL A 132 -9.73 18.84 45.64
CA VAL A 132 -9.82 17.38 46.01
C VAL A 132 -11.06 16.75 45.31
N GLY A 133 -11.13 15.41 45.12
CA GLY A 133 -12.42 14.67 45.22
C GLY A 133 -12.75 13.57 44.19
N VAL A 134 -12.86 12.31 44.64
CA VAL A 134 -13.31 11.06 43.95
C VAL A 134 -13.87 10.14 45.08
N PRO A 135 -15.07 9.49 44.99
CA PRO A 135 -15.41 8.27 44.20
C PRO A 135 -16.72 8.40 43.36
N GLU A 136 -17.12 7.52 42.42
CA GLU A 136 -17.47 6.07 42.49
C GLU A 136 -18.69 5.78 43.41
N SER A 137 -19.67 4.89 43.11
CA SER A 137 -19.79 3.82 42.08
C SER A 137 -21.25 3.30 41.90
N LEU A 138 -21.42 2.27 41.04
CA LEU A 138 -22.36 1.13 41.14
C LEU A 138 -23.85 1.13 40.67
N ALA A 139 -24.16 -0.03 40.06
CA ALA A 139 -25.40 -0.84 40.10
C ALA A 139 -26.55 -0.59 39.08
N ALA A 140 -27.14 -1.72 38.66
CA ALA A 140 -28.22 -1.85 37.66
C ALA A 140 -29.44 -2.57 38.26
N PHE A 141 -30.59 -2.51 37.57
CA PHE A 141 -31.78 -3.32 37.88
C PHE A 141 -32.47 -3.86 36.62
N ASN A 142 -33.11 -5.02 36.77
CA ASN A 142 -33.80 -5.84 35.76
C ASN A 142 -34.55 -6.97 36.52
N PRO A 143 -35.43 -7.80 35.93
CA PRO A 143 -36.53 -7.59 34.96
C PRO A 143 -37.91 -7.91 35.64
N VAL A 144 -38.98 -8.23 34.88
CA VAL A 144 -39.93 -9.38 35.10
C VAL A 144 -41.07 -9.40 34.04
N PRO A 145 -41.69 -10.56 33.68
CA PRO A 145 -42.56 -10.72 32.49
C PRO A 145 -43.98 -11.32 32.78
N ILE A 146 -44.71 -11.74 31.72
CA ILE A 146 -45.82 -12.74 31.65
C ILE A 146 -46.03 -13.07 30.13
N SER A 147 -46.01 -14.32 29.63
CA SER A 147 -47.06 -15.41 29.59
C SER A 147 -48.33 -15.04 28.78
N SER A 148 -49.09 -15.92 28.09
CA SER A 148 -48.97 -17.31 27.53
C SER A 148 -50.31 -17.60 26.74
N SER A 149 -50.68 -18.71 26.04
CA SER A 149 -50.13 -20.03 25.62
C SER A 149 -51.15 -20.76 24.68
N ASP A 150 -50.69 -21.66 23.78
CA ASP A 150 -51.36 -22.92 23.31
C ASP A 150 -52.71 -22.87 22.51
N ASN A 151 -53.17 -23.85 21.69
CA ASN A 151 -52.60 -25.04 21.00
C ASN A 151 -53.47 -25.51 19.77
N THR A 152 -52.96 -26.50 19.00
CA THR A 152 -53.55 -27.50 18.02
C THR A 152 -55.07 -27.52 17.65
N THR A 153 -55.59 -28.05 16.52
CA THR A 153 -55.33 -29.35 15.82
C THR A 153 -55.88 -29.37 14.36
N SER A 154 -56.15 -30.53 13.70
CA SER A 154 -56.29 -30.70 12.23
C SER A 154 -57.47 -31.60 11.72
N ASN A 155 -57.61 -31.67 10.38
CA ASN A 155 -58.24 -32.72 9.50
C ASN A 155 -59.53 -32.38 8.70
N ASP A 156 -59.37 -32.41 7.37
CA ASP A 156 -60.18 -33.01 6.27
C ASP A 156 -61.72 -33.11 6.25
N VAL A 157 -62.33 -32.69 5.12
CA VAL A 157 -63.34 -33.45 4.32
C VAL A 157 -63.54 -32.79 2.92
N PRO A 158 -63.83 -33.53 1.82
CA PRO A 158 -63.91 -33.00 0.45
C PRO A 158 -65.33 -32.84 -0.14
N ILE A 159 -65.47 -32.02 -1.20
CA ILE A 159 -66.65 -31.95 -2.10
C ILE A 159 -66.17 -31.71 -3.55
N GLU A 160 -66.72 -32.45 -4.52
CA GLU A 160 -66.67 -32.13 -5.97
C GLU A 160 -67.95 -31.38 -6.38
N ASP A 161 -67.88 -30.45 -7.35
CA ASP A 161 -68.82 -30.51 -8.49
C ASP A 161 -68.37 -29.76 -9.78
N SER A 162 -68.87 -30.30 -10.88
CA SER A 162 -69.00 -29.91 -12.29
C SER A 162 -68.42 -28.61 -12.94
N ILE A 163 -67.61 -28.88 -13.98
CA ILE A 163 -67.72 -28.39 -15.39
C ILE A 163 -67.61 -26.86 -15.68
N VAL A 164 -66.46 -26.50 -16.30
CA VAL A 164 -66.42 -25.77 -17.60
C VAL A 164 -65.31 -26.36 -18.48
N GLN A 165 -65.58 -26.68 -19.75
CA GLN A 165 -64.55 -27.09 -20.72
C GLN A 165 -64.12 -25.94 -21.63
N GLN A 166 -62.81 -25.74 -21.80
CA GLN A 166 -62.20 -25.06 -22.96
C GLN A 166 -60.86 -25.77 -23.36
N PRO A 167 -60.39 -25.65 -24.62
CA PRO A 167 -59.69 -26.76 -25.29
C PRO A 167 -58.20 -26.94 -24.98
N LYS A 168 -57.83 -28.12 -24.48
CA LYS A 168 -56.44 -28.56 -24.23
C LYS A 168 -55.70 -29.05 -25.50
N SER A 169 -55.62 -28.24 -26.56
CA SER A 169 -54.93 -28.61 -27.82
C SER A 169 -53.60 -27.86 -28.06
N ALA A 170 -53.56 -26.55 -27.84
CA ALA A 170 -52.40 -25.72 -28.21
C ALA A 170 -51.15 -25.89 -27.31
N VAL A 171 -51.34 -26.21 -26.03
CA VAL A 171 -50.23 -26.28 -25.04
C VAL A 171 -49.37 -27.52 -25.24
N ASN A 172 -50.00 -28.70 -25.41
CA ASN A 172 -49.28 -29.95 -25.61
C ASN A 172 -48.49 -29.96 -26.93
N ALA A 173 -49.00 -29.34 -28.00
CA ALA A 173 -48.28 -29.22 -29.26
C ALA A 173 -46.95 -28.43 -29.13
N LYS A 174 -46.94 -27.34 -28.34
CA LYS A 174 -45.72 -26.59 -28.03
C LYS A 174 -44.75 -27.39 -27.15
N SER A 175 -45.26 -28.08 -26.13
CA SER A 175 -44.45 -28.95 -25.25
C SER A 175 -43.80 -30.10 -26.03
N TYR A 176 -44.56 -30.82 -26.88
CA TYR A 176 -44.03 -31.88 -27.74
C TYR A 176 -43.02 -31.37 -28.76
N LYS A 177 -43.25 -30.22 -29.41
CA LYS A 177 -42.24 -29.62 -30.30
C LYS A 177 -40.97 -29.23 -29.55
N TYR A 178 -41.06 -28.67 -28.34
CA TYR A 178 -39.89 -28.29 -27.54
C TYR A 178 -39.10 -29.51 -27.06
N ASN A 179 -39.79 -30.56 -26.61
CA ASN A 179 -39.15 -31.79 -26.14
C ASN A 179 -38.57 -32.63 -27.29
N ASN A 180 -39.26 -32.75 -28.44
CA ASN A 180 -38.68 -33.40 -29.62
C ASN A 180 -37.52 -32.59 -30.21
N ALA A 181 -37.61 -31.25 -30.24
CA ALA A 181 -36.46 -30.42 -30.62
C ALA A 181 -35.25 -30.68 -29.72
N ASN A 182 -35.42 -30.74 -28.40
CA ASN A 182 -34.32 -31.05 -27.48
C ASN A 182 -33.85 -32.51 -27.55
N LYS A 183 -34.72 -33.47 -27.92
CA LYS A 183 -34.36 -34.89 -28.15
C LYS A 183 -33.52 -35.05 -29.43
N SER A 184 -33.95 -34.46 -30.54
CA SER A 184 -33.16 -34.42 -31.78
C SER A 184 -31.86 -33.61 -31.63
N ARG A 185 -31.88 -32.51 -30.85
CA ARG A 185 -30.70 -31.71 -30.51
C ARG A 185 -29.69 -32.47 -29.66
N LYS A 186 -30.12 -33.40 -28.79
CA LYS A 186 -29.23 -34.37 -28.13
C LYS A 186 -28.60 -35.33 -29.13
N ASN A 187 -29.39 -35.87 -30.05
CA ASN A 187 -28.86 -36.81 -31.06
C ASN A 187 -27.82 -36.15 -31.99
N LEU A 188 -28.06 -34.89 -32.39
CA LEU A 188 -27.10 -34.06 -33.15
C LEU A 188 -25.80 -33.71 -32.41
N ILE A 189 -25.74 -33.88 -31.08
CA ILE A 189 -24.53 -33.68 -30.25
C ILE A 189 -23.79 -35.02 -30.03
N ASN A 190 -24.45 -36.15 -30.30
CA ASN A 190 -23.84 -37.48 -30.20
C ASN A 190 -23.14 -37.92 -31.49
N ASP A 191 -23.33 -37.20 -32.59
CA ASP A 191 -22.70 -37.47 -33.89
C ASP A 191 -21.21 -37.10 -33.84
N GLU A 192 -20.32 -38.09 -34.04
CA GLU A 192 -18.87 -37.88 -33.93
C GLU A 192 -18.31 -37.01 -35.07
N SER A 193 -19.06 -36.84 -36.18
CA SER A 193 -18.70 -35.92 -37.27
C SER A 193 -18.74 -34.44 -36.89
N LEU A 194 -19.32 -34.10 -35.74
CA LEU A 194 -19.41 -32.74 -35.18
C LEU A 194 -18.48 -32.51 -33.98
N SER A 195 -17.43 -33.32 -33.83
CA SER A 195 -16.34 -33.08 -32.88
C SER A 195 -15.48 -31.87 -33.31
N GLY A 196 -15.13 -30.99 -32.36
CA GLY A 196 -14.36 -29.77 -32.64
C GLY A 196 -13.70 -29.15 -31.40
N LYS A 197 -12.81 -28.19 -31.62
CA LYS A 197 -12.00 -27.50 -30.61
C LYS A 197 -12.66 -26.18 -30.21
N GLU A 198 -12.94 -25.96 -28.93
CA GLU A 198 -13.57 -24.71 -28.47
C GLU A 198 -12.51 -23.58 -28.38
N PRO A 199 -12.60 -22.50 -29.21
CA PRO A 199 -11.51 -21.53 -29.32
C PRO A 199 -11.23 -20.74 -28.04
N TRP A 200 -12.26 -20.48 -27.23
CA TRP A 200 -12.07 -19.79 -25.95
C TRP A 200 -11.48 -20.70 -24.86
N LEU A 201 -11.57 -22.02 -24.99
CA LEU A 201 -10.79 -22.93 -24.16
C LEU A 201 -9.31 -22.88 -24.56
N ALA A 202 -8.99 -22.84 -25.86
CA ALA A 202 -7.61 -22.66 -26.32
C ALA A 202 -6.99 -21.35 -25.76
N VAL A 203 -7.76 -20.25 -25.72
CA VAL A 203 -7.34 -19.00 -25.04
C VAL A 203 -7.07 -19.20 -23.55
N ILE A 204 -7.96 -19.90 -22.81
CA ILE A 204 -7.79 -20.15 -21.38
C ILE A 204 -6.53 -20.99 -21.10
N LEU A 205 -6.27 -22.01 -21.91
CA LEU A 205 -5.07 -22.85 -21.82
C LEU A 205 -3.80 -22.03 -22.10
N SER A 206 -3.76 -21.28 -23.20
CA SER A 206 -2.63 -20.40 -23.55
C SER A 206 -2.47 -19.18 -22.64
N LYS A 207 -3.42 -18.88 -21.76
CA LYS A 207 -3.23 -17.92 -20.65
C LYS A 207 -2.47 -18.56 -19.50
N PHE A 208 -2.84 -19.79 -19.10
CA PHE A 208 -2.22 -20.50 -17.98
C PHE A 208 -0.76 -20.87 -18.28
N LEU A 209 -0.51 -21.39 -19.48
CA LEU A 209 0.84 -21.58 -20.02
C LEU A 209 0.78 -21.31 -21.53
N PRO A 210 1.44 -20.25 -22.04
CA PRO A 210 1.49 -19.93 -23.47
C PRO A 210 1.80 -21.14 -24.35
N GLY A 211 1.21 -21.21 -25.53
CA GLY A 211 1.37 -22.35 -26.45
C GLY A 211 0.48 -23.57 -26.16
N LEU A 212 -0.11 -23.73 -24.97
CA LEU A 212 -0.99 -24.89 -24.70
C LEU A 212 -2.27 -24.89 -25.54
N GLY A 213 -2.83 -23.73 -25.88
CA GLY A 213 -3.99 -23.61 -26.77
C GLY A 213 -3.67 -24.00 -28.21
N GLN A 214 -2.46 -23.70 -28.69
CA GLN A 214 -1.94 -24.17 -29.97
C GLN A 214 -1.80 -25.70 -29.95
N ILE A 215 -1.16 -26.27 -28.92
CA ILE A 215 -1.05 -27.74 -28.72
C ILE A 215 -2.43 -28.41 -28.66
N TYR A 216 -3.38 -27.86 -27.89
CA TYR A 216 -4.78 -28.32 -27.84
C TYR A 216 -5.45 -28.32 -29.22
N SER A 217 -5.12 -27.36 -30.07
CA SER A 217 -5.61 -27.24 -31.45
C SER A 217 -4.90 -28.17 -32.46
N GLY A 218 -3.85 -28.89 -32.05
CA GLY A 218 -3.04 -29.76 -32.90
C GLY A 218 -1.74 -29.10 -33.42
N GLU A 219 -1.55 -27.80 -33.20
CA GLU A 219 -0.40 -27.00 -33.62
C GLU A 219 0.78 -27.18 -32.64
N ILE A 220 1.24 -28.43 -32.47
CA ILE A 220 2.19 -28.83 -31.41
C ILE A 220 3.52 -28.07 -31.51
N ILE A 221 4.13 -28.05 -32.71
CA ILE A 221 5.43 -27.39 -32.95
C ILE A 221 5.32 -25.90 -32.63
N ARG A 222 4.24 -25.24 -33.09
CA ARG A 222 3.95 -23.82 -32.85
C ARG A 222 3.82 -23.51 -31.36
N GLY A 223 3.08 -24.33 -30.62
CA GLY A 223 2.91 -24.17 -29.18
C GLY A 223 4.20 -24.36 -28.40
N LEU A 224 5.01 -25.38 -28.72
CA LEU A 224 6.34 -25.56 -28.14
C LEU A 224 7.27 -24.38 -28.43
N TRP A 225 7.24 -23.83 -29.64
CA TRP A 225 8.04 -22.66 -30.01
C TRP A 225 7.66 -21.41 -29.19
N ILE A 226 6.36 -21.21 -28.95
CA ILE A 226 5.83 -20.14 -28.09
C ILE A 226 6.25 -20.32 -26.63
N ILE A 227 6.22 -21.54 -26.10
CA ILE A 227 6.74 -21.86 -24.75
C ILE A 227 8.22 -21.47 -24.68
N SER A 228 9.04 -21.93 -25.65
CA SER A 228 10.47 -21.68 -25.66
C SER A 228 10.82 -20.19 -25.73
N ILE A 229 10.27 -19.42 -26.67
CA ILE A 229 10.65 -18.01 -26.83
C ILE A 229 10.23 -17.14 -25.63
N ILE A 230 9.07 -17.40 -25.01
CA ILE A 230 8.64 -16.67 -23.81
C ILE A 230 9.54 -16.98 -22.61
N ASN A 231 9.94 -18.24 -22.42
CA ASN A 231 10.92 -18.60 -21.38
C ASN A 231 12.30 -17.96 -21.64
N VAL A 232 12.79 -17.99 -22.88
CA VAL A 232 14.07 -17.36 -23.25
C VAL A 232 14.04 -15.86 -22.95
N LEU A 233 12.98 -15.14 -23.31
CA LEU A 233 12.85 -13.70 -23.02
C LEU A 233 12.70 -13.41 -21.52
N PHE A 234 12.01 -14.28 -20.77
CA PHE A 234 11.92 -14.16 -19.31
C PHE A 234 13.31 -14.24 -18.65
N TYR A 235 14.04 -15.32 -18.91
CA TYR A 235 15.35 -15.56 -18.30
C TYR A 235 16.41 -14.58 -18.81
N LEU A 236 16.40 -14.23 -20.10
CA LEU A 236 17.29 -13.19 -20.64
C LEU A 236 17.03 -11.83 -19.98
N GLY A 237 15.77 -11.39 -19.89
CA GLY A 237 15.41 -10.15 -19.19
C GLY A 237 15.83 -10.14 -17.73
N LEU A 238 15.65 -11.27 -17.03
CA LEU A 238 16.08 -11.45 -15.64
C LEU A 238 17.61 -11.36 -15.48
N ILE A 239 18.38 -12.03 -16.34
CA ILE A 239 19.85 -11.99 -16.32
C ILE A 239 20.35 -10.57 -16.59
N LEU A 240 19.77 -9.87 -17.58
CA LEU A 240 20.14 -8.50 -17.91
C LEU A 240 19.82 -7.51 -16.77
N ILE A 241 18.67 -7.66 -16.10
CA ILE A 241 18.30 -6.85 -14.92
C ILE A 241 19.23 -7.11 -13.72
N LEU A 242 19.65 -8.36 -13.52
CA LEU A 242 20.52 -8.75 -12.40
C LEU A 242 22.02 -8.54 -12.65
N THR A 243 22.44 -8.13 -13.85
CA THR A 243 23.86 -7.92 -14.19
C THR A 243 24.27 -6.47 -13.92
N PRO A 244 25.15 -6.17 -12.92
CA PRO A 244 25.42 -4.79 -12.49
C PRO A 244 26.14 -3.87 -13.50
N LYS A 245 26.50 -4.39 -14.68
CA LYS A 245 27.19 -3.67 -15.77
C LYS A 245 26.35 -3.54 -17.05
N VAL A 246 25.07 -3.90 -17.00
CA VAL A 246 24.14 -3.85 -18.13
C VAL A 246 23.09 -2.77 -17.88
N GLU A 247 22.68 -2.06 -18.93
CA GLU A 247 21.58 -1.13 -18.84
C GLU A 247 20.26 -1.86 -18.55
N LEU A 248 19.68 -1.59 -17.37
CA LEU A 248 18.40 -2.15 -16.92
C LEU A 248 17.28 -2.02 -17.97
N VAL A 249 17.34 -0.96 -18.78
CA VAL A 249 16.41 -0.70 -19.90
C VAL A 249 16.33 -1.89 -20.86
N ILE A 250 17.44 -2.54 -21.18
CA ILE A 250 17.47 -3.67 -22.13
C ILE A 250 16.71 -4.87 -21.56
N GLY A 251 16.92 -5.18 -20.28
CA GLY A 251 16.19 -6.26 -19.60
C GLY A 251 14.68 -5.99 -19.47
N PHE A 252 14.30 -4.74 -19.19
CA PHE A 252 12.89 -4.33 -19.23
C PHE A 252 12.29 -4.40 -20.65
N LEU A 253 13.05 -4.11 -21.70
CA LEU A 253 12.61 -4.29 -23.09
C LEU A 253 12.41 -5.77 -23.45
N CYS A 254 13.25 -6.69 -22.95
CA CYS A 254 13.02 -8.13 -23.08
C CYS A 254 11.69 -8.57 -22.42
N TRP A 255 11.39 -8.08 -21.22
CA TRP A 255 10.12 -8.36 -20.55
C TRP A 255 8.91 -7.68 -21.20
N LEU A 256 9.08 -6.50 -21.81
CA LEU A 256 8.05 -5.85 -22.63
C LEU A 256 7.74 -6.69 -23.90
N ALA A 257 8.77 -7.16 -24.59
CA ALA A 257 8.62 -8.05 -25.75
C ALA A 257 7.95 -9.38 -25.36
N MET A 258 8.33 -9.96 -24.22
CA MET A 258 7.68 -11.14 -23.63
C MET A 258 6.19 -10.89 -23.35
N MET A 259 5.82 -9.75 -22.78
CA MET A 259 4.42 -9.38 -22.52
C MET A 259 3.60 -9.23 -23.81
N LEU A 260 4.18 -8.60 -24.84
CA LEU A 260 3.54 -8.45 -26.15
C LEU A 260 3.35 -9.81 -26.85
N LEU A 261 4.33 -10.70 -26.77
CA LEU A 261 4.21 -12.07 -27.28
C LEU A 261 3.21 -12.91 -26.48
N TRP A 262 3.14 -12.74 -25.16
CA TRP A 262 2.14 -13.40 -24.30
C TRP A 262 0.71 -13.01 -24.70
N LEU A 263 0.46 -11.71 -24.92
CA LEU A 263 -0.82 -11.19 -25.42
C LEU A 263 -1.16 -11.72 -26.82
N TRP A 264 -0.19 -11.68 -27.74
CA TRP A 264 -0.36 -12.21 -29.10
C TRP A 264 -0.68 -13.71 -29.11
N ASN A 265 -0.04 -14.49 -28.24
CA ASN A 265 -0.28 -15.93 -28.07
C ASN A 265 -1.74 -16.27 -27.73
N LEU A 266 -2.47 -15.38 -27.03
CA LEU A 266 -3.89 -15.58 -26.73
C LEU A 266 -4.75 -15.50 -27.99
N PHE A 267 -4.50 -14.50 -28.85
CA PHE A 267 -5.18 -14.37 -30.14
C PHE A 267 -4.79 -15.51 -31.09
N ASP A 268 -3.50 -15.87 -31.12
CA ASP A 268 -2.99 -16.96 -31.95
C ASP A 268 -3.63 -18.32 -31.59
N ALA A 269 -3.77 -18.61 -30.29
CA ALA A 269 -4.43 -19.83 -29.81
C ALA A 269 -5.91 -19.92 -30.26
N HIS A 270 -6.63 -18.79 -30.23
CA HIS A 270 -8.01 -18.69 -30.71
C HIS A 270 -8.10 -18.96 -32.23
N GLN A 271 -7.17 -18.41 -33.00
CA GLN A 271 -7.10 -18.62 -34.45
C GLN A 271 -6.70 -20.05 -34.84
N CYS A 272 -5.77 -20.67 -34.12
CA CYS A 272 -5.40 -22.08 -34.33
C CYS A 272 -6.61 -23.00 -34.09
N ALA A 273 -7.38 -22.78 -33.03
CA ALA A 273 -8.58 -23.58 -32.75
C ALA A 273 -9.65 -23.43 -33.86
N ILE A 274 -9.89 -22.21 -34.35
CA ILE A 274 -10.83 -21.98 -35.46
C ILE A 274 -10.35 -22.67 -36.75
N LYS A 275 -9.05 -22.65 -37.05
CA LYS A 275 -8.48 -23.31 -38.24
C LYS A 275 -8.52 -24.84 -38.15
N ALA A 276 -8.51 -25.41 -36.94
CA ALA A 276 -8.62 -26.85 -36.71
C ALA A 276 -10.08 -27.36 -36.79
N ASN A 277 -11.08 -26.48 -36.91
CA ASN A 277 -12.50 -26.83 -36.88
C ASN A 277 -13.12 -26.99 -38.27
N SER A 278 -14.10 -27.89 -38.38
CA SER A 278 -14.98 -27.97 -39.54
C SER A 278 -15.92 -26.75 -39.62
N ALA A 279 -16.32 -26.37 -40.83
CA ALA A 279 -17.26 -25.27 -41.04
C ALA A 279 -18.61 -25.50 -40.31
N SER A 280 -19.11 -26.74 -40.32
CA SER A 280 -20.34 -27.14 -39.63
C SER A 280 -20.23 -27.01 -38.10
N PHE A 281 -19.07 -27.34 -37.51
CA PHE A 281 -18.82 -27.07 -36.10
C PHE A 281 -18.79 -25.57 -35.82
N GLU A 282 -18.10 -24.76 -36.64
CA GLU A 282 -18.02 -23.31 -36.45
C GLU A 282 -19.38 -22.60 -36.59
N GLU A 283 -20.27 -23.04 -37.49
CA GLU A 283 -21.65 -22.53 -37.58
C GLU A 283 -22.47 -22.89 -36.33
N LEU A 284 -22.42 -24.16 -35.90
CA LEU A 284 -23.03 -24.61 -34.64
C LEU A 284 -22.45 -23.88 -33.42
N ARG A 285 -21.17 -23.49 -33.48
CA ARG A 285 -20.49 -22.75 -32.43
C ARG A 285 -20.95 -21.30 -32.36
N LYS A 286 -21.12 -20.63 -33.50
CA LYS A 286 -21.53 -19.21 -33.62
C LYS A 286 -23.02 -18.98 -33.33
N ARG A 287 -23.89 -19.97 -33.55
CA ARG A 287 -25.35 -19.85 -33.36
C ARG A 287 -25.77 -19.60 -31.90
N ASP A 288 -25.11 -20.26 -30.95
CA ASP A 288 -25.43 -20.22 -29.52
C ASP A 288 -24.27 -19.59 -28.73
N LYS A 289 -24.57 -18.90 -27.61
CA LYS A 289 -23.54 -18.21 -26.82
C LYS A 289 -22.48 -19.18 -26.29
N ASP A 290 -21.22 -18.78 -26.43
CA ASP A 290 -20.05 -19.61 -26.20
C ASP A 290 -19.78 -19.79 -24.69
N PRO A 291 -19.79 -21.04 -24.17
CA PRO A 291 -19.68 -21.29 -22.73
C PRO A 291 -18.26 -21.05 -22.21
N TRP A 292 -17.24 -21.18 -23.07
CA TRP A 292 -15.84 -20.94 -22.69
C TRP A 292 -15.50 -19.45 -22.75
N LEU A 293 -16.13 -18.67 -23.63
CA LEU A 293 -16.12 -17.21 -23.52
C LEU A 293 -16.77 -16.75 -22.21
N ALA A 294 -17.87 -17.40 -21.79
CA ALA A 294 -18.46 -17.11 -20.48
C ALA A 294 -17.48 -17.41 -19.33
N VAL A 295 -16.76 -18.55 -19.36
CA VAL A 295 -15.69 -18.85 -18.39
C VAL A 295 -14.58 -17.79 -18.41
N PHE A 296 -14.07 -17.44 -19.60
CA PHE A 296 -13.00 -16.46 -19.79
C PHE A 296 -13.36 -15.11 -19.15
N LEU A 297 -14.56 -14.61 -19.46
CA LEU A 297 -15.08 -13.35 -18.92
C LEU A 297 -15.34 -13.42 -17.41
N SER A 298 -15.82 -14.55 -16.87
CA SER A 298 -16.28 -14.64 -15.47
C SER A 298 -15.23 -15.07 -14.45
N GLY A 299 -14.14 -15.73 -14.86
CA GLY A 299 -13.13 -16.27 -13.95
C GLY A 299 -11.67 -16.07 -14.37
N VAL A 300 -11.41 -15.41 -15.52
CA VAL A 300 -10.05 -15.26 -16.06
C VAL A 300 -9.61 -13.80 -16.23
N ILE A 301 -10.52 -12.84 -16.44
CA ILE A 301 -10.22 -11.41 -16.38
C ILE A 301 -10.18 -10.96 -14.90
N PRO A 302 -9.03 -10.49 -14.37
CA PRO A 302 -8.94 -10.03 -12.98
C PRO A 302 -9.87 -8.85 -12.73
N GLY A 303 -10.57 -8.86 -11.58
CA GLY A 303 -11.44 -7.76 -11.15
C GLY A 303 -12.85 -7.72 -11.76
N TRP A 304 -13.19 -8.58 -12.73
CA TRP A 304 -14.52 -8.57 -13.39
C TRP A 304 -15.31 -9.90 -13.26
N PRO A 305 -15.43 -10.49 -12.05
CA PRO A 305 -16.22 -11.69 -11.85
C PRO A 305 -17.70 -11.44 -12.17
N GLY A 306 -18.39 -12.49 -12.58
CA GLY A 306 -19.78 -12.40 -13.04
C GLY A 306 -19.98 -11.84 -14.46
N LEU A 307 -18.97 -11.23 -15.11
CA LEU A 307 -19.11 -10.69 -16.48
C LEU A 307 -19.53 -11.75 -17.52
N GLY A 308 -19.07 -12.99 -17.37
CA GLY A 308 -19.54 -14.12 -18.17
C GLY A 308 -21.01 -14.47 -17.97
N HIS A 309 -21.53 -14.29 -16.74
CA HIS A 309 -22.96 -14.45 -16.44
C HIS A 309 -23.80 -13.33 -17.10
N LEU A 310 -23.30 -12.09 -17.12
CA LEU A 310 -23.92 -11.01 -17.88
C LEU A 310 -23.94 -11.34 -19.39
N TYR A 311 -22.83 -11.86 -19.93
CA TYR A 311 -22.75 -12.32 -21.32
C TYR A 311 -23.82 -13.39 -21.64
N ILE A 312 -24.02 -14.42 -20.81
CA ILE A 312 -25.09 -15.42 -21.02
C ILE A 312 -26.51 -14.96 -20.58
N LYS A 313 -26.74 -13.64 -20.43
CA LYS A 313 -28.02 -13.02 -20.01
C LYS A 313 -28.52 -13.46 -18.62
N LYS A 314 -27.64 -13.93 -17.74
CA LYS A 314 -27.94 -14.29 -16.33
C LYS A 314 -27.64 -13.11 -15.40
N PHE A 315 -28.29 -11.97 -15.65
CA PHE A 315 -27.97 -10.67 -15.04
C PHE A 315 -27.90 -10.69 -13.50
N GLY A 316 -28.93 -11.23 -12.82
CA GLY A 316 -28.96 -11.30 -11.36
C GLY A 316 -27.79 -12.08 -10.75
N LEU A 317 -27.35 -13.17 -11.39
CA LEU A 317 -26.16 -13.94 -10.96
C LEU A 317 -24.86 -13.17 -11.22
N GLY A 318 -24.76 -12.47 -12.36
CA GLY A 318 -23.58 -11.65 -12.65
C GLY A 318 -23.41 -10.50 -11.66
N ILE A 319 -24.49 -9.79 -11.36
CA ILE A 319 -24.52 -8.72 -10.34
C ILE A 319 -24.22 -9.30 -8.95
N LEU A 320 -24.82 -10.44 -8.58
CA LEU A 320 -24.56 -11.10 -7.30
C LEU A 320 -23.09 -11.48 -7.13
N PHE A 321 -22.46 -12.11 -8.14
CA PHE A 321 -21.05 -12.47 -8.06
C PHE A 321 -20.10 -11.26 -8.08
N PHE A 322 -20.48 -10.17 -8.75
CA PHE A 322 -19.75 -8.91 -8.71
C PHE A 322 -19.79 -8.28 -7.30
N ILE A 323 -20.98 -8.19 -6.69
CA ILE A 323 -21.16 -7.70 -5.31
C ILE A 323 -20.41 -8.60 -4.31
N ILE A 324 -20.54 -9.92 -4.42
CA ILE A 324 -19.84 -10.86 -3.55
C ILE A 324 -18.33 -10.65 -3.61
N VAL A 325 -17.72 -10.46 -4.79
CA VAL A 325 -16.26 -10.24 -4.86
C VAL A 325 -15.83 -8.83 -4.42
N ILE A 326 -16.69 -7.82 -4.52
CA ILE A 326 -16.43 -6.52 -3.87
C ILE A 326 -16.40 -6.68 -2.35
N VAL A 327 -17.37 -7.40 -1.77
CA VAL A 327 -17.43 -7.66 -0.31
C VAL A 327 -16.32 -8.60 0.15
N LEU A 328 -15.95 -9.60 -0.65
CA LEU A 328 -14.80 -10.49 -0.39
C LEU A 328 -13.46 -9.81 -0.70
N GLY A 329 -13.43 -8.67 -1.38
CA GLY A 329 -12.21 -7.92 -1.69
C GLY A 329 -11.46 -7.42 -0.46
N PHE A 330 -12.15 -7.30 0.68
CA PHE A 330 -11.55 -7.03 1.99
C PHE A 330 -10.79 -8.23 2.58
N PHE A 331 -10.96 -9.44 2.02
CA PHE A 331 -10.31 -10.68 2.45
C PHE A 331 -9.41 -11.22 1.31
N PRO A 332 -8.08 -11.03 1.35
CA PRO A 332 -7.25 -11.11 0.14
C PRO A 332 -7.24 -12.48 -0.57
N LEU A 333 -7.44 -13.59 0.16
CA LEU A 333 -7.55 -14.94 -0.41
C LEU A 333 -8.92 -15.26 -1.03
N ALA A 334 -9.99 -14.59 -0.60
CA ALA A 334 -11.35 -15.01 -0.92
C ALA A 334 -11.76 -14.78 -2.39
N PRO A 335 -11.42 -13.65 -3.06
CA PRO A 335 -11.65 -13.48 -4.50
C PRO A 335 -10.96 -14.54 -5.36
N LEU A 336 -9.78 -15.00 -4.93
CA LEU A 336 -8.96 -15.96 -5.66
C LEU A 336 -9.58 -17.36 -5.61
N ILE A 337 -10.00 -17.80 -4.42
CA ILE A 337 -10.77 -19.04 -4.22
C ILE A 337 -12.11 -18.99 -4.98
N PHE A 338 -12.81 -17.85 -4.91
CA PHE A 338 -14.12 -17.69 -5.54
C PHE A 338 -14.06 -17.64 -7.06
N SER A 339 -12.93 -17.25 -7.66
CA SER A 339 -12.75 -17.18 -9.13
C SER A 339 -13.03 -18.52 -9.84
N GLY A 340 -12.52 -19.64 -9.28
CA GLY A 340 -12.76 -20.98 -9.80
C GLY A 340 -14.24 -21.39 -9.68
N PHE A 341 -14.90 -21.05 -8.59
CA PHE A 341 -16.33 -21.29 -8.42
C PHE A 341 -17.18 -20.51 -9.44
N VAL A 342 -16.88 -19.22 -9.65
CA VAL A 342 -17.60 -18.38 -10.63
C VAL A 342 -17.31 -18.84 -12.07
N ALA A 343 -16.11 -19.34 -12.37
CA ALA A 343 -15.80 -20.01 -13.64
C ALA A 343 -16.68 -21.25 -13.87
N TYR A 344 -16.70 -22.19 -12.91
CA TYR A 344 -17.54 -23.39 -12.95
C TYR A 344 -19.03 -23.03 -13.10
N HIS A 345 -19.50 -22.01 -12.38
CA HIS A 345 -20.90 -21.57 -12.44
C HIS A 345 -21.24 -20.93 -13.80
N ALA A 346 -20.33 -20.15 -14.41
CA ALA A 346 -20.54 -19.56 -15.74
C ALA A 346 -20.72 -20.64 -16.81
N TYR A 347 -19.87 -21.67 -16.80
CA TYR A 347 -20.03 -22.83 -17.68
C TYR A 347 -21.33 -23.60 -17.37
N SER A 348 -21.62 -23.85 -16.09
CA SER A 348 -22.76 -24.65 -15.66
C SER A 348 -24.12 -24.00 -15.93
N ALA A 349 -24.18 -22.67 -15.94
CA ALA A 349 -25.36 -21.88 -16.28
C ALA A 349 -25.51 -21.60 -17.79
N SER A 350 -24.51 -21.93 -18.61
CA SER A 350 -24.52 -21.69 -20.06
C SER A 350 -25.54 -22.58 -20.79
N PRO A 351 -26.19 -22.06 -21.86
CA PRO A 351 -27.32 -22.72 -22.53
C PRO A 351 -26.91 -23.95 -23.35
N VAL A 352 -25.67 -23.97 -23.84
CA VAL A 352 -25.05 -25.08 -24.58
C VAL A 352 -23.71 -25.37 -23.93
N ARG A 353 -23.36 -26.65 -23.80
CA ARG A 353 -22.07 -27.16 -23.33
C ARG A 353 -21.68 -28.27 -24.30
N ARG A 354 -20.55 -28.11 -25.01
CA ARG A 354 -20.19 -28.97 -26.15
C ARG A 354 -19.21 -30.08 -25.79
N GLU A 355 -18.46 -29.94 -24.70
CA GLU A 355 -17.52 -30.98 -24.26
C GLU A 355 -18.23 -32.19 -23.63
N ARG A 356 -17.74 -33.39 -23.96
CA ARG A 356 -18.29 -34.67 -23.48
C ARG A 356 -18.20 -34.87 -21.96
N THR A 357 -17.24 -34.26 -21.27
CA THR A 357 -16.95 -34.55 -19.85
C THR A 357 -17.09 -33.34 -18.92
N LYS A 358 -18.01 -33.42 -17.94
CA LYS A 358 -18.17 -32.40 -16.89
C LYS A 358 -16.90 -32.19 -16.05
N ASN A 359 -16.04 -33.20 -15.97
CA ASN A 359 -14.83 -33.17 -15.14
C ASN A 359 -13.84 -32.09 -15.61
N PHE A 360 -13.79 -31.80 -16.91
CA PHE A 360 -12.76 -30.91 -17.46
C PHE A 360 -12.89 -29.46 -16.97
N ILE A 361 -14.12 -28.91 -16.93
CA ILE A 361 -14.36 -27.59 -16.31
C ILE A 361 -14.05 -27.58 -14.80
N VAL A 362 -14.28 -28.69 -14.09
CA VAL A 362 -13.91 -28.79 -12.67
C VAL A 362 -12.40 -28.73 -12.50
N THR A 363 -11.64 -29.47 -13.32
CA THR A 363 -10.17 -29.40 -13.34
C THR A 363 -9.67 -27.98 -13.65
N ILE A 364 -10.19 -27.32 -14.68
CA ILE A 364 -9.83 -25.93 -15.01
C ILE A 364 -10.16 -24.97 -13.85
N SER A 365 -11.32 -25.13 -13.20
CA SER A 365 -11.73 -24.30 -12.07
C SER A 365 -10.84 -24.49 -10.83
N LEU A 366 -10.39 -25.73 -10.57
CA LEU A 366 -9.43 -26.03 -9.51
C LEU A 366 -8.04 -25.47 -9.84
N LEU A 367 -7.58 -25.58 -11.08
CA LEU A 367 -6.31 -24.99 -11.51
C LEU A 367 -6.30 -23.45 -11.40
N LEU A 368 -7.41 -22.78 -11.74
CA LEU A 368 -7.56 -21.33 -11.54
C LEU A 368 -7.51 -20.94 -10.05
N MET A 369 -8.18 -21.71 -9.18
CA MET A 369 -8.13 -21.52 -7.73
C MET A 369 -6.71 -21.70 -7.18
N ILE A 370 -6.03 -22.79 -7.54
CA ILE A 370 -4.66 -23.09 -7.10
C ILE A 370 -3.71 -22.00 -7.58
N PHE A 371 -3.77 -21.62 -8.87
CA PHE A 371 -2.97 -20.53 -9.43
C PHE A 371 -3.16 -19.22 -8.65
N GLY A 372 -4.41 -18.83 -8.36
CA GLY A 372 -4.68 -17.63 -7.56
C GLY A 372 -4.08 -17.68 -6.15
N ILE A 373 -4.16 -18.84 -5.47
CA ILE A 373 -3.55 -19.03 -4.14
C ILE A 373 -2.02 -18.96 -4.24
N CYS A 374 -1.41 -19.55 -5.26
CA CYS A 374 0.03 -19.49 -5.50
C CYS A 374 0.52 -18.05 -5.77
N GLU A 375 -0.19 -17.28 -6.59
CA GLU A 375 0.09 -15.86 -6.85
C GLU A 375 0.07 -15.02 -5.56
N PHE A 376 -0.96 -15.20 -4.71
CA PHE A 376 -1.01 -14.50 -3.43
C PHE A 376 0.10 -14.95 -2.47
N GLY A 377 0.39 -16.25 -2.41
CA GLY A 377 1.52 -16.79 -1.65
C GLY A 377 2.86 -16.20 -2.11
N LEU A 378 3.07 -16.05 -3.42
CA LEU A 378 4.25 -15.44 -4.00
C LEU A 378 4.36 -13.95 -3.65
N GLN A 379 3.26 -13.19 -3.71
CA GLN A 379 3.21 -11.78 -3.29
C GLN A 379 3.51 -11.61 -1.80
N PHE A 380 2.99 -12.50 -0.94
CA PHE A 380 3.30 -12.50 0.49
C PHE A 380 4.77 -12.83 0.75
N CYS A 381 5.31 -13.88 0.13
CA CYS A 381 6.72 -14.27 0.22
C CYS A 381 7.66 -13.17 -0.31
N TRP A 382 7.30 -12.48 -1.39
CA TRP A 382 8.06 -11.34 -1.91
C TRP A 382 8.18 -10.23 -0.88
N LYS A 383 7.05 -9.79 -0.29
CA LYS A 383 7.03 -8.76 0.75
C LYS A 383 7.73 -9.20 2.03
N ALA A 384 7.64 -10.48 2.39
CA ALA A 384 8.28 -11.03 3.58
C ALA A 384 9.81 -11.13 3.44
N TYR A 385 10.31 -11.58 2.28
CA TYR A 385 11.68 -12.09 2.14
C TYR A 385 12.54 -11.41 1.06
N VAL A 386 11.94 -10.69 0.10
CA VAL A 386 12.67 -10.09 -1.03
C VAL A 386 12.78 -8.57 -0.87
N ALA A 387 11.66 -7.85 -0.91
CA ALA A 387 11.67 -6.39 -0.85
C ALA A 387 10.35 -5.78 -0.38
N GLU A 388 10.41 -4.58 0.20
CA GLU A 388 9.23 -3.77 0.53
C GLU A 388 9.46 -2.27 0.25
N ALA A 389 8.39 -1.54 -0.03
CA ALA A 389 8.44 -0.08 -0.19
C ALA A 389 8.27 0.64 1.17
N ARG A 390 9.07 1.68 1.40
CA ARG A 390 8.96 2.61 2.55
C ARG A 390 8.95 4.06 2.04
N TYR A 391 8.54 5.00 2.89
CA TYR A 391 8.70 6.43 2.66
C TYR A 391 9.42 7.09 3.84
N ILE A 392 10.05 8.24 3.61
CA ILE A 392 10.82 8.97 4.63
C ILE A 392 9.98 10.10 5.26
N PRO A 393 9.59 10.00 6.54
CA PRO A 393 8.79 11.04 7.20
C PRO A 393 9.61 12.19 7.81
N ALA A 394 10.92 11.98 8.05
CA ALA A 394 11.74 12.89 8.87
C ALA A 394 13.17 13.04 8.33
N GLY A 395 13.73 14.26 8.43
CA GLY A 395 15.02 14.66 7.86
C GLY A 395 16.28 14.18 8.61
N GLY A 396 16.18 13.13 9.42
CA GLY A 396 17.29 12.58 10.20
C GLY A 396 18.37 11.85 9.38
N MET A 397 18.22 11.80 8.06
CA MET A 397 19.12 11.22 7.07
C MET A 397 19.51 12.22 5.96
N LEU A 398 19.25 13.53 6.16
CA LEU A 398 19.73 14.58 5.28
C LEU A 398 21.27 14.68 5.36
N PRO A 399 21.98 14.98 4.26
CA PRO A 399 21.45 15.33 2.93
C PRO A 399 21.03 14.12 2.08
N THR A 400 21.51 12.91 2.38
CA THR A 400 21.39 11.71 1.53
C THR A 400 19.94 11.32 1.23
N LEU A 401 19.07 11.31 2.24
CA LEU A 401 17.64 11.01 2.11
C LEU A 401 16.80 12.18 2.59
N GLN A 402 15.89 12.65 1.73
CA GLN A 402 15.02 13.78 1.97
C GLN A 402 13.63 13.33 2.43
N ILE A 403 12.88 14.27 3.01
CA ILE A 403 11.51 14.03 3.47
C ILE A 403 10.61 13.81 2.24
N ASN A 404 9.76 12.79 2.30
CA ASN A 404 8.91 12.24 1.24
C ASN A 404 9.61 11.35 0.19
N ASP A 405 10.91 11.08 0.31
CA ASP A 405 11.58 10.06 -0.52
C ASP A 405 10.88 8.70 -0.35
N ARG A 406 10.70 7.98 -1.45
CA ARG A 406 10.16 6.62 -1.44
C ARG A 406 11.24 5.63 -1.84
N LEU A 407 11.45 4.66 -0.97
CA LEU A 407 12.57 3.73 -1.03
C LEU A 407 12.09 2.30 -1.26
N ILE A 408 12.86 1.53 -2.01
CA ILE A 408 12.80 0.06 -1.97
C ILE A 408 13.82 -0.42 -0.95
N ILE A 409 13.32 -1.13 0.06
CA ILE A 409 14.12 -1.81 1.07
C ILE A 409 14.28 -3.27 0.62
N GLU A 410 15.50 -3.68 0.29
CA GLU A 410 15.81 -5.07 -0.05
C GLU A 410 16.16 -5.85 1.23
N LYS A 411 15.70 -7.10 1.29
CA LYS A 411 15.83 -7.99 2.47
C LYS A 411 16.62 -9.27 2.17
N LEU A 412 17.05 -9.43 0.92
CA LEU A 412 17.56 -10.70 0.39
C LEU A 412 19.07 -10.82 0.59
N SER A 413 19.84 -9.75 0.42
CA SER A 413 21.29 -9.79 0.70
C SER A 413 21.55 -10.14 2.16
N TYR A 414 20.76 -9.56 3.07
CA TYR A 414 20.83 -9.80 4.52
C TYR A 414 20.31 -11.18 4.97
N ARG A 415 20.09 -12.12 4.03
CA ARG A 415 19.92 -13.56 4.31
C ARG A 415 21.18 -14.38 4.04
N PHE A 416 22.14 -13.81 3.31
CA PHE A 416 23.38 -14.48 2.87
C PHE A 416 24.65 -13.70 3.27
N LYS A 417 24.49 -12.45 3.73
CA LYS A 417 25.51 -11.55 4.23
C LYS A 417 25.04 -10.84 5.50
N ASP A 418 25.98 -10.24 6.22
CA ASP A 418 25.72 -9.26 7.26
C ASP A 418 25.80 -7.82 6.71
N PRO A 419 25.15 -6.83 7.37
CA PRO A 419 25.29 -5.42 7.04
C PRO A 419 26.75 -4.94 7.04
N GLU A 420 27.14 -4.26 5.97
CA GLU A 420 28.48 -3.72 5.78
C GLU A 420 28.54 -2.26 6.26
N ARG A 421 29.74 -1.76 6.62
CA ARG A 421 29.87 -0.37 7.13
C ARG A 421 29.55 0.62 6.01
N GLY A 422 28.69 1.59 6.30
CA GLY A 422 28.15 2.53 5.32
C GLY A 422 26.74 2.18 4.84
N ASP A 423 26.26 0.95 5.05
CA ASP A 423 24.90 0.55 4.67
C ASP A 423 23.82 1.41 5.35
N ILE A 424 22.90 1.96 4.58
CA ILE A 424 21.66 2.53 5.13
C ILE A 424 20.65 1.41 5.34
N ILE A 425 20.27 1.17 6.60
CA ILE A 425 19.39 0.07 6.99
C ILE A 425 18.07 0.56 7.58
N VAL A 426 17.01 -0.22 7.37
CA VAL A 426 15.74 -0.09 8.07
C VAL A 426 15.63 -1.18 9.13
N PHE A 427 15.20 -0.83 10.35
CA PHE A 427 15.11 -1.76 11.47
C PHE A 427 13.88 -1.50 12.35
N ASN A 428 13.38 -2.55 13.00
CA ASN A 428 12.34 -2.47 14.01
C ASN A 428 12.90 -1.91 15.33
N PRO A 429 12.11 -1.20 16.15
CA PRO A 429 12.53 -0.70 17.46
C PRO A 429 13.23 -1.74 18.33
N THR A 430 14.37 -1.37 18.91
CA THR A 430 15.06 -2.12 19.97
C THR A 430 14.23 -2.07 21.26
N ASP A 431 14.51 -2.94 22.24
CA ASP A 431 13.74 -2.93 23.49
C ASP A 431 13.90 -1.61 24.30
N THR A 432 15.01 -0.90 24.13
CA THR A 432 15.20 0.47 24.62
C THR A 432 14.20 1.44 23.98
N LEU A 433 14.01 1.35 22.66
CA LEU A 433 13.04 2.18 21.91
C LEU A 433 11.58 1.80 22.24
N LYS A 434 11.26 0.51 22.37
CA LYS A 434 9.93 0.05 22.79
C LYS A 434 9.54 0.62 24.16
N LYS A 435 10.48 0.66 25.12
CA LYS A 435 10.29 1.27 26.45
C LYS A 435 10.04 2.78 26.41
N GLN A 436 10.35 3.45 25.30
CA GLN A 436 10.04 4.87 25.04
C GLN A 436 8.73 5.04 24.23
N ASN A 437 7.93 3.98 24.09
CA ASN A 437 6.73 3.90 23.23
C ASN A 437 6.99 4.13 21.73
N LEU A 438 8.24 4.00 21.27
CA LEU A 438 8.59 4.14 19.87
C LEU A 438 8.37 2.80 19.16
N THR A 439 7.28 2.71 18.39
CA THR A 439 6.81 1.48 17.72
C THR A 439 7.07 1.43 16.21
N GLN A 440 7.43 2.56 15.59
CA GLN A 440 7.66 2.67 14.15
C GLN A 440 9.07 2.21 13.77
N ALA A 441 9.23 1.69 12.54
CA ALA A 441 10.54 1.30 12.03
C ALA A 441 11.42 2.54 11.76
N PHE A 442 12.70 2.43 12.11
CA PHE A 442 13.70 3.48 11.95
C PHE A 442 14.58 3.22 10.72
N ILE A 443 15.19 4.28 10.18
CA ILE A 443 16.20 4.22 9.13
C ILE A 443 17.45 5.00 9.55
N LYS A 444 18.62 4.36 9.46
CA LYS A 444 19.94 4.89 9.88
C LYS A 444 21.07 4.26 9.07
N ARG A 445 22.24 4.88 9.05
CA ARG A 445 23.47 4.32 8.45
C ARG A 445 24.25 3.48 9.47
N VAL A 446 24.76 2.33 9.05
CA VAL A 446 25.67 1.48 9.84
C VAL A 446 27.05 2.14 9.91
N VAL A 447 27.42 2.56 11.12
CA VAL A 447 28.68 3.26 11.41
C VAL A 447 29.68 2.35 12.12
N GLY A 448 29.21 1.41 12.94
CA GLY A 448 30.02 0.43 13.66
C GLY A 448 29.49 -1.00 13.52
N LEU A 449 30.41 -1.95 13.38
CA LEU A 449 30.18 -3.37 13.16
C LEU A 449 30.47 -4.19 14.43
N PRO A 450 29.92 -5.43 14.57
CA PRO A 450 30.20 -6.30 15.70
C PRO A 450 31.71 -6.45 15.98
N GLY A 451 32.13 -6.20 17.22
CA GLY A 451 33.53 -6.25 17.64
C GLY A 451 34.33 -4.95 17.48
N ASP A 452 33.84 -3.93 16.77
CA ASP A 452 34.54 -2.63 16.70
C ASP A 452 34.65 -1.98 18.09
N LYS A 453 35.81 -1.43 18.42
CA LYS A 453 35.97 -0.43 19.48
C LYS A 453 35.54 0.94 18.92
N VAL A 454 34.40 1.45 19.35
CA VAL A 454 33.83 2.73 18.91
C VAL A 454 33.92 3.80 20.00
N GLU A 455 34.19 5.04 19.59
CA GLU A 455 34.27 6.21 20.49
C GLU A 455 33.80 7.46 19.74
N LEU A 456 33.11 8.38 20.42
CA LEU A 456 32.79 9.72 19.93
C LEU A 456 33.66 10.71 20.69
N LYS A 457 34.60 11.36 19.98
CA LYS A 457 35.59 12.29 20.57
C LYS A 457 35.79 13.49 19.65
N ASP A 458 35.95 14.70 20.23
CA ASP A 458 36.29 15.93 19.50
C ASP A 458 35.39 16.22 18.27
N GLY A 459 34.10 15.86 18.36
CA GLY A 459 33.12 16.00 17.29
C GLY A 459 33.19 14.95 16.17
N LYS A 460 34.05 13.93 16.28
CA LYS A 460 34.26 12.87 15.27
C LYS A 460 34.01 11.49 15.84
N VAL A 461 33.57 10.56 14.99
CA VAL A 461 33.48 9.14 15.34
C VAL A 461 34.84 8.48 15.07
N TYR A 462 35.30 7.71 16.04
CA TYR A 462 36.50 6.88 15.95
C TYR A 462 36.11 5.40 15.96
N ILE A 463 36.68 4.65 15.03
CA ILE A 463 36.54 3.20 14.87
C ILE A 463 37.94 2.59 15.06
N ASN A 464 38.10 1.70 16.05
CA ASN A 464 39.37 1.04 16.36
C ASN A 464 40.54 2.04 16.53
N ASN A 465 40.25 3.17 17.18
CA ASN A 465 41.11 4.34 17.41
C ASN A 465 41.46 5.19 16.16
N GLN A 466 40.95 4.87 14.97
CA GLN A 466 41.10 5.69 13.77
C GLN A 466 39.85 6.57 13.55
N PRO A 467 39.98 7.84 13.12
CA PRO A 467 38.81 8.65 12.77
C PRO A 467 38.12 8.06 11.54
N LEU A 468 36.79 7.99 11.55
CA LEU A 468 36.01 7.54 10.40
C LEU A 468 36.01 8.62 9.31
N ALA A 469 36.14 8.20 8.04
CA ALA A 469 35.85 9.04 6.89
C ALA A 469 34.33 9.02 6.64
N GLU A 470 33.73 10.21 6.51
CA GLU A 470 32.27 10.39 6.60
C GLU A 470 31.73 11.32 5.52
N ASP A 471 32.19 11.14 4.28
CA ASP A 471 31.91 11.95 3.06
C ASP A 471 30.40 12.06 2.67
N TYR A 472 29.52 11.48 3.48
CA TYR A 472 28.06 11.50 3.38
C TYR A 472 27.38 12.48 4.35
N ILE A 473 28.13 13.10 5.29
CA ILE A 473 27.65 14.19 6.14
C ILE A 473 27.88 15.54 5.44
N ALA A 474 27.08 16.56 5.75
CA ALA A 474 27.32 17.90 5.19
C ALA A 474 28.60 18.52 5.78
N ASP A 475 29.37 19.24 4.94
CA ASP A 475 30.71 19.73 5.28
C ASP A 475 30.78 20.47 6.62
N GLY A 476 31.76 20.08 7.44
CA GLY A 476 32.04 20.72 8.74
C GLY A 476 31.06 20.39 9.87
N GLN A 477 29.97 19.65 9.65
CA GLN A 477 29.03 19.24 10.71
C GLN A 477 29.72 18.40 11.80
N PRO A 478 29.84 18.88 13.05
CA PRO A 478 30.38 18.07 14.13
C PRO A 478 29.34 17.03 14.59
N THR A 479 29.79 15.82 14.90
CA THR A 479 28.93 14.80 15.53
C THR A 479 28.62 15.24 16.97
N VAL A 480 27.38 15.69 17.18
CA VAL A 480 26.97 16.43 18.39
C VAL A 480 27.19 15.65 19.69
N MET A 481 27.99 16.27 20.57
CA MET A 481 28.32 15.82 21.92
C MET A 481 27.21 16.04 22.95
N ASN A 482 26.12 16.74 22.63
CA ASN A 482 25.07 17.03 23.60
C ASN A 482 24.33 15.77 24.07
N ALA A 483 24.31 14.70 23.26
CA ALA A 483 23.88 13.37 23.70
C ALA A 483 24.67 12.88 24.94
N CYS A 484 25.99 13.18 24.99
CA CYS A 484 26.87 12.89 26.13
C CYS A 484 26.56 13.69 27.41
N LYS A 485 25.58 14.60 27.36
CA LYS A 485 25.15 15.45 28.47
C LYS A 485 23.66 15.33 28.80
N SER A 486 22.85 14.74 27.92
CA SER A 486 21.38 14.74 28.01
C SER A 486 20.73 13.39 28.35
N VAL A 487 21.52 12.31 28.45
CA VAL A 487 21.05 10.94 28.73
C VAL A 487 21.83 10.38 29.94
N PRO A 488 21.19 9.72 30.92
CA PRO A 488 21.87 9.23 32.13
C PRO A 488 22.93 8.14 31.87
N GLN A 489 22.89 7.46 30.73
CA GLN A 489 24.00 6.66 30.18
C GLN A 489 24.07 6.88 28.66
N PRO A 490 24.94 7.79 28.18
CA PRO A 490 25.01 8.12 26.77
C PRO A 490 26.02 7.23 26.03
N TYR A 491 25.61 6.64 24.92
CA TYR A 491 26.43 5.69 24.17
C TYR A 491 27.51 6.44 23.35
N LEU A 492 28.66 5.80 23.10
CA LEU A 492 29.88 6.35 22.47
C LEU A 492 30.71 7.36 23.27
N CYS A 493 30.18 7.94 24.36
CA CYS A 493 30.83 9.01 25.11
C CYS A 493 32.01 8.54 26.01
N LYS A 494 32.32 7.25 25.95
CA LYS A 494 33.55 6.58 26.33
C LYS A 494 33.82 5.51 25.27
N PRO A 495 35.05 4.99 25.12
CA PRO A 495 35.29 3.86 24.23
C PRO A 495 34.45 2.64 24.64
N VAL A 496 33.71 2.07 23.69
CA VAL A 496 32.89 0.86 23.88
C VAL A 496 33.18 -0.13 22.76
N THR A 497 33.43 -1.40 23.10
CA THR A 497 33.45 -2.48 22.09
C THR A 497 32.03 -2.92 21.78
N LEU A 498 31.65 -2.93 20.50
CA LEU A 498 30.33 -3.37 20.08
C LEU A 498 30.17 -4.89 20.29
N PRO A 499 29.06 -5.36 20.93
CA PRO A 499 28.84 -6.79 21.14
C PRO A 499 28.73 -7.58 19.81
N PRO A 500 28.87 -8.92 19.86
CA PRO A 500 28.49 -9.79 18.75
C PRO A 500 27.07 -9.48 18.26
N ASN A 501 26.85 -9.61 16.94
CA ASN A 501 25.57 -9.37 16.28
C ASN A 501 24.93 -7.99 16.55
N SER A 502 25.71 -6.99 16.99
CA SER A 502 25.22 -5.66 17.36
C SER A 502 25.88 -4.57 16.53
N TYR A 503 25.05 -3.66 16.00
CA TYR A 503 25.46 -2.61 15.07
C TYR A 503 25.27 -1.23 15.71
N LEU A 504 26.22 -0.33 15.48
CA LEU A 504 26.08 1.08 15.81
C LEU A 504 25.52 1.82 14.60
N VAL A 505 24.44 2.57 14.78
CA VAL A 505 23.79 3.28 13.67
C VAL A 505 23.58 4.76 13.97
N LEU A 506 23.98 5.64 13.05
CA LEU A 506 23.80 7.09 13.15
C LEU A 506 22.90 7.60 12.02
N GLY A 507 22.34 8.80 12.21
CA GLY A 507 21.72 9.53 11.11
C GLY A 507 22.73 10.46 10.44
N ASP A 508 22.70 10.53 9.12
CA ASP A 508 23.61 11.39 8.33
C ASP A 508 23.44 12.87 8.71
N ASN A 509 22.24 13.27 9.17
CA ASN A 509 21.97 14.58 9.77
C ASN A 509 22.45 14.58 11.23
N ARG A 510 23.75 14.82 11.43
CA ARG A 510 24.45 14.62 12.71
C ARG A 510 23.90 15.46 13.86
N GLU A 511 23.41 16.67 13.57
CA GLU A 511 22.82 17.58 14.55
C GLU A 511 21.35 17.25 14.88
N ASN A 512 20.56 16.83 13.90
CA ASN A 512 19.10 16.63 14.03
C ASN A 512 18.68 15.17 13.86
N SER A 513 19.42 14.25 14.50
CA SER A 513 19.18 12.80 14.45
C SER A 513 19.08 12.20 15.85
N TYR A 514 17.89 11.68 16.17
CA TYR A 514 17.73 10.66 17.22
C TYR A 514 18.24 9.32 16.67
N ASP A 515 19.29 8.78 17.28
CA ASP A 515 20.06 7.60 16.83
C ASP A 515 20.83 6.92 17.99
N SER A 516 21.71 5.96 17.68
CA SER A 516 22.42 5.13 18.68
C SER A 516 23.13 5.89 19.79
N ARG A 517 23.50 7.17 19.62
CA ARG A 517 24.03 8.02 20.70
C ARG A 517 23.09 8.09 21.91
N HIS A 518 21.78 7.93 21.68
CA HIS A 518 20.73 8.08 22.69
C HIS A 518 20.15 6.75 23.19
N TRP A 519 20.19 5.68 22.38
CA TRP A 519 19.53 4.40 22.68
C TRP A 519 20.43 3.16 22.66
N GLY A 520 21.70 3.30 22.29
CA GLY A 520 22.66 2.19 22.17
C GLY A 520 22.62 1.48 20.80
N VAL A 521 23.07 0.23 20.77
CA VAL A 521 23.16 -0.60 19.56
C VAL A 521 21.81 -1.06 19.01
N VAL A 522 21.82 -1.46 17.73
CA VAL A 522 20.75 -2.20 17.07
C VAL A 522 21.20 -3.66 16.89
N PRO A 523 20.52 -4.64 17.52
CA PRO A 523 20.78 -6.06 17.29
C PRO A 523 20.45 -6.50 15.85
N ARG A 524 21.13 -7.55 15.36
CA ARG A 524 21.03 -8.06 13.98
C ARG A 524 19.60 -8.46 13.59
N GLU A 525 18.86 -9.03 14.54
CA GLU A 525 17.49 -9.49 14.41
C GLU A 525 16.46 -8.35 14.32
N ASN A 526 16.81 -7.13 14.73
CA ASN A 526 15.97 -5.96 14.52
C ASN A 526 16.00 -5.48 13.05
N ILE A 527 17.04 -5.82 12.29
CA ILE A 527 17.30 -5.27 10.95
C ILE A 527 16.36 -5.93 9.91
N ILE A 528 15.60 -5.10 9.20
CA ILE A 528 14.62 -5.52 8.18
C ILE A 528 15.30 -5.69 6.82
N GLY A 529 16.22 -4.79 6.45
CA GLY A 529 16.82 -4.75 5.12
C GLY A 529 17.62 -3.47 4.81
N LYS A 530 18.34 -3.45 3.68
CA LYS A 530 19.10 -2.29 3.16
C LYS A 530 18.18 -1.39 2.32
N ALA A 531 18.29 -0.07 2.48
CA ALA A 531 17.64 0.92 1.64
C ALA A 531 18.40 1.08 0.31
N PHE A 532 18.01 0.30 -0.71
CA PHE A 532 18.81 0.11 -1.92
C PHE A 532 18.50 1.10 -3.05
N ILE A 533 17.24 1.49 -3.25
CA ILE A 533 16.83 2.38 -4.35
C ILE A 533 15.88 3.46 -3.86
N ILE A 534 16.14 4.72 -4.21
CA ILE A 534 15.13 5.79 -4.25
C ILE A 534 14.37 5.63 -5.56
N TYR A 535 13.05 5.44 -5.52
CA TYR A 535 12.22 5.28 -6.74
C TYR A 535 11.27 6.47 -6.99
N TRP A 536 11.15 7.38 -6.02
CA TRP A 536 10.39 8.62 -6.13
C TRP A 536 10.94 9.66 -5.13
N PRO A 537 11.05 10.95 -5.50
CA PRO A 537 10.62 11.56 -6.76
C PRO A 537 11.57 11.26 -7.93
N ARG A 538 11.12 11.50 -9.18
CA ARG A 538 11.79 10.99 -10.40
C ARG A 538 13.12 11.70 -10.71
N ASP A 539 13.22 12.96 -10.34
CA ASP A 539 14.44 13.78 -10.37
C ASP A 539 15.55 13.27 -9.43
N ARG A 540 15.19 12.47 -8.41
CA ARG A 540 16.12 11.86 -7.45
C ARG A 540 16.02 10.33 -7.39
N SER A 541 15.47 9.69 -8.44
CA SER A 541 15.43 8.22 -8.49
C SER A 541 16.79 7.63 -8.88
N GLY A 542 17.30 6.71 -8.06
CA GLY A 542 18.63 6.11 -8.24
C GLY A 542 18.94 5.06 -7.17
N ILE A 543 20.10 4.41 -7.28
CA ILE A 543 20.61 3.50 -6.26
C ILE A 543 21.20 4.33 -5.11
N THR A 544 20.84 4.00 -3.87
CA THR A 544 21.48 4.58 -2.68
C THR A 544 22.84 3.92 -2.45
N LEU A 545 23.88 4.74 -2.30
CA LEU A 545 25.26 4.33 -2.01
C LEU A 545 25.38 3.72 -0.59
#